data_AF-A0A957LZL7-F1
#
_entry.id   AF-A0A957LZL7-F1
#
_cell.length_a   1.000
_cell.length_b   1.000
_cell.length_c   1.000
_cell.angle_alpha   90.00
_cell.angle_beta   90.00
_cell.angle_gamma   90.00
#
_symmetry.space_group_name_H-M   'P 1'
#
loop_
_entity.id
_entity.type
_entity.pdbx_description
1 polymer ?
#
loop_
_entity_poly.entity_id
_entity_poly.type
_entity_poly.pdbx_seq_one_letter_code
_entity_poly.pdbx_strand_id
1 'polypeptide(L)'
;MIKFIAALRAGGVRVSLAESADAFRAVESLGVQNREAFRLSLRTTLVKDAGSLPAFDELFPLFFDTAAAPPMQDLTEDMTPEEAQMLAQALRMFNEKLREMMERLLRGEELSEDELRQLGQMVGLNRQDDLRYQDWMTRRMLRALQFNEVRDALQEMMEMLQQMGMNKQRLEQLREMIQANQAALAEQMRQYAGQRIADNMSEQPPDQADADQLMQKPFGALSDREMEILRREVRRLANRLRSRIALRQKRAKNGQLDAKATIRANLKHGGVPVEIHHRDHRLKPKLVVICDIST
;
A
#
# COMPACT_ATOMS: atom_id res chain seq x y z
N MET A 1 -2.33 20.55 2.29
CA MET A 1 -3.21 20.14 3.40
C MET A 1 -4.42 19.31 2.96
N ILE A 2 -5.23 19.75 1.97
CA ILE A 2 -6.39 18.95 1.51
C ILE A 2 -5.97 17.56 1.02
N LYS A 3 -4.94 17.48 0.15
CA LYS A 3 -4.38 16.20 -0.31
C LYS A 3 -3.93 15.29 0.85
N PHE A 4 -3.28 15.86 1.86
CA PHE A 4 -2.86 15.13 3.06
C PHE A 4 -4.06 14.54 3.83
N ILE A 5 -5.14 15.30 4.02
CA ILE A 5 -6.36 14.80 4.66
C ILE A 5 -7.00 13.68 3.84
N ALA A 6 -7.02 13.80 2.50
CA ALA A 6 -7.51 12.75 1.61
C ALA A 6 -6.67 11.47 1.74
N ALA A 7 -5.34 11.59 1.74
CA ALA A 7 -4.43 10.47 1.91
C ALA A 7 -4.58 9.80 3.30
N LEU A 8 -4.75 10.58 4.38
CA LEU A 8 -5.05 10.05 5.71
C LEU A 8 -6.34 9.21 5.70
N ARG A 9 -7.39 9.70 5.02
CA ARG A 9 -8.66 8.95 4.87
C ARG A 9 -8.46 7.68 4.07
N ALA A 10 -7.69 7.69 2.98
CA ALA A 10 -7.37 6.51 2.20
C ALA A 10 -6.58 5.48 3.03
N GLY A 11 -5.62 5.95 3.82
CA GLY A 11 -4.84 5.17 4.79
C GLY A 11 -5.61 4.68 6.02
N GLY A 12 -6.94 4.85 6.06
CA GLY A 12 -7.81 4.31 7.10
C GLY A 12 -8.06 5.23 8.30
N VAL A 13 -7.48 6.43 8.33
CA VAL A 13 -7.73 7.40 9.41
C VAL A 13 -9.09 8.04 9.21
N ARG A 14 -9.96 7.95 10.23
CA ARG A 14 -11.28 8.57 10.19
C ARG A 14 -11.18 10.06 10.48
N VAL A 15 -11.23 10.87 9.42
CA VAL A 15 -11.23 12.34 9.51
C VAL A 15 -12.56 12.90 9.00
N SER A 16 -13.34 13.49 9.88
CA SER A 16 -14.58 14.21 9.57
C SER A 16 -14.35 15.59 8.97
N LEU A 17 -15.42 16.21 8.46
CA LEU A 17 -15.38 17.60 7.97
C LEU A 17 -15.11 18.60 9.11
N ALA A 18 -15.67 18.35 10.30
CA ALA A 18 -15.45 19.19 11.48
C ALA A 18 -13.97 19.18 11.90
N GLU A 19 -13.35 18.00 11.96
CA GLU A 19 -11.92 17.86 12.26
C GLU A 19 -11.02 18.48 11.20
N SER A 20 -11.43 18.39 9.93
CA SER A 20 -10.75 19.10 8.85
C SER A 20 -10.78 20.61 9.10
N ALA A 21 -11.95 21.18 9.41
CA ALA A 21 -12.11 22.60 9.72
C ALA A 21 -11.31 23.03 10.98
N ASP A 22 -11.29 22.19 12.01
CA ASP A 22 -10.46 22.41 13.20
C ASP A 22 -8.96 22.45 12.85
N ALA A 23 -8.50 21.55 11.98
CA ALA A 23 -7.12 21.55 11.51
C ALA A 23 -6.76 22.85 10.78
N PHE A 24 -7.63 23.35 9.89
CA PHE A 24 -7.45 24.65 9.25
C PHE A 24 -7.35 25.80 10.27
N ARG A 25 -8.28 25.86 11.24
CA ARG A 25 -8.27 26.90 12.29
C ARG A 25 -7.03 26.84 13.17
N ALA A 26 -6.58 25.64 13.52
CA ALA A 26 -5.38 25.45 14.33
C ALA A 26 -4.12 25.92 13.58
N VAL A 27 -4.01 25.60 12.29
CA VAL A 27 -2.89 26.04 11.44
C VAL A 27 -2.92 27.55 11.22
N GLU A 28 -4.10 28.17 11.07
CA GLU A 28 -4.25 29.63 10.97
C GLU A 28 -3.76 30.34 12.25
N SER A 29 -4.00 29.73 13.41
CA SER A 29 -3.62 30.30 14.71
C SER A 29 -2.14 30.08 15.06
N LEU A 30 -1.59 28.91 14.74
CA LEU A 30 -0.23 28.50 15.14
C LEU A 30 0.82 28.76 14.03
N GLY A 31 0.37 28.93 12.79
CA GLY A 31 1.23 29.10 11.62
C GLY A 31 1.94 27.81 11.18
N VAL A 32 2.78 27.95 10.15
CA VAL A 32 3.54 26.84 9.53
C VAL A 32 5.06 26.98 9.73
N GLN A 33 5.52 28.04 10.41
CA GLN A 33 6.95 28.33 10.56
C GLN A 33 7.65 27.35 11.51
N ASN A 34 7.01 27.06 12.65
CA ASN A 34 7.51 26.04 13.56
C ASN A 34 6.95 24.69 13.13
N ARG A 35 7.83 23.88 12.53
CA ARG A 35 7.53 22.54 12.02
C ARG A 35 6.91 21.63 13.07
N GLU A 36 7.45 21.61 14.28
CA GLU A 36 6.95 20.71 15.34
C GLU A 36 5.57 21.17 15.80
N ALA A 37 5.37 22.48 15.98
CA ALA A 37 4.06 23.04 16.32
C ALA A 37 3.01 22.74 15.24
N PHE A 38 3.37 22.90 13.96
CA PHE A 38 2.52 22.58 12.81
C PHE A 38 2.18 21.08 12.73
N ARG A 39 3.17 20.21 12.95
CA ARG A 39 2.96 18.76 13.01
C ARG A 39 2.01 18.37 14.14
N LEU A 40 2.25 18.91 15.34
CA LEU A 40 1.43 18.64 16.52
C LEU A 40 0.01 19.17 16.36
N SER A 41 -0.18 20.36 15.77
CA SER A 41 -1.51 20.91 15.53
C SER A 41 -2.35 20.02 14.63
N LEU A 42 -1.77 19.54 13.53
CA LEU A 42 -2.42 18.59 12.63
C LEU A 42 -2.69 17.25 13.30
N ARG A 43 -1.71 16.70 14.04
CA ARG A 43 -1.85 15.43 14.76
C ARG A 43 -2.99 15.48 15.78
N THR A 44 -3.09 16.54 16.58
CA THR A 44 -4.13 16.71 17.61
C THR A 44 -5.53 16.95 17.03
N THR A 45 -5.62 17.69 15.93
CA THR A 45 -6.90 18.00 15.29
C THR A 45 -7.44 16.85 14.45
N LEU A 46 -6.58 16.09 13.77
CA LEU A 46 -6.98 15.06 12.79
C LEU A 46 -7.02 13.63 13.34
N VAL A 47 -6.22 13.29 14.37
CA VAL A 47 -6.10 11.91 14.88
C VAL A 47 -6.83 11.79 16.22
N LYS A 48 -7.85 10.93 16.30
CA LYS A 48 -8.65 10.71 17.54
C LYS A 48 -8.46 9.37 18.21
N ASP A 49 -7.73 8.46 17.58
CA ASP A 49 -7.40 7.15 18.13
C ASP A 49 -5.89 6.87 18.00
N ALA A 50 -5.35 6.15 18.99
CA ALA A 50 -3.93 5.82 19.02
C ALA A 50 -3.51 4.89 17.86
N GLY A 51 -4.44 4.11 17.32
CA GLY A 51 -4.19 3.21 16.19
C GLY A 51 -3.90 3.95 14.87
N SER A 52 -4.39 5.18 14.73
CA SER A 52 -4.18 6.04 13.56
C SER A 52 -2.89 6.86 13.63
N LEU A 53 -2.17 6.84 14.76
CA LEU A 53 -0.90 7.57 14.91
C LEU A 53 0.18 7.13 13.91
N PRO A 54 0.43 5.82 13.69
CA PRO A 54 1.44 5.39 12.73
C PRO A 54 1.18 5.90 11.31
N ALA A 55 -0.07 5.82 10.84
CA ALA A 55 -0.45 6.31 9.51
C ALA A 55 -0.21 7.83 9.36
N PHE A 56 -0.48 8.61 10.42
CA PHE A 56 -0.17 10.04 10.43
C PHE A 56 1.34 10.29 10.38
N ASP A 57 2.11 9.60 11.24
CA ASP A 57 3.56 9.80 11.36
C ASP A 57 4.30 9.37 10.09
N GLU A 58 3.76 8.39 9.33
CA GLU A 58 4.28 7.95 8.03
C GLU A 58 3.91 8.90 6.89
N LEU A 59 2.65 9.37 6.82
CA LEU A 59 2.19 10.25 5.74
C LEU A 59 2.68 11.69 5.89
N PHE A 60 2.83 12.20 7.11
CA PHE A 60 3.15 13.61 7.33
C PHE A 60 4.44 14.05 6.62
N PRO A 61 5.57 13.30 6.72
CA PRO A 61 6.79 13.65 6.00
C PRO A 61 6.62 13.71 4.49
N LEU A 62 5.85 12.79 3.89
CA LEU A 62 5.68 12.73 2.44
C LEU A 62 4.97 13.96 1.84
N PHE A 63 4.20 14.68 2.66
CA PHE A 63 3.47 15.88 2.23
C PHE A 63 4.15 17.19 2.62
N PHE A 64 4.93 17.19 3.70
CA PHE A 64 5.42 18.43 4.32
C PHE A 64 6.94 18.45 4.54
N ASP A 65 7.64 17.35 4.30
CA ASP A 65 9.10 17.31 4.33
C ASP A 65 9.59 17.44 2.91
N THR A 66 10.40 18.47 2.67
CA THR A 66 11.20 18.61 1.46
C THR A 66 12.61 18.08 1.70
N ALA A 67 12.74 17.08 2.58
CA ALA A 67 14.04 16.45 2.83
C ALA A 67 14.44 15.74 1.54
N ALA A 68 15.26 16.42 0.73
CA ALA A 68 15.88 15.84 -0.44
C ALA A 68 16.70 14.62 0.00
N ALA A 69 16.77 13.62 -0.88
CA ALA A 69 17.72 12.54 -0.70
C ALA A 69 19.13 13.13 -0.45
N PRO A 70 19.99 12.44 0.32
CA PRO A 70 21.36 12.89 0.51
C PRO A 70 22.01 13.16 -0.86
N PRO A 71 22.65 14.32 -1.07
CA PRO A 71 23.24 14.63 -2.35
C PRO A 71 24.33 13.60 -2.65
N MET A 72 24.34 13.09 -3.87
CA MET A 72 25.45 12.28 -4.36
C MET A 72 26.68 13.17 -4.59
N GLN A 73 27.87 12.59 -4.44
CA GLN A 73 29.14 13.28 -4.63
C GLN A 73 29.74 12.88 -5.98
N ASP A 74 30.40 13.80 -6.67
CA ASP A 74 31.19 13.49 -7.87
C ASP A 74 32.57 12.96 -7.44
N LEU A 75 32.86 11.72 -7.80
CA LEU A 75 34.12 11.04 -7.49
C LEU A 75 35.26 11.42 -8.44
N THR A 76 34.93 12.06 -9.56
CA THR A 76 35.85 12.37 -10.65
C THR A 76 36.53 13.73 -10.51
N GLU A 77 35.99 14.65 -9.69
CA GLU A 77 36.54 16.00 -9.50
C GLU A 77 37.97 15.99 -8.91
N ASP A 78 38.25 15.10 -7.97
CA ASP A 78 39.53 15.03 -7.26
C ASP A 78 40.54 14.02 -7.89
N MET A 79 40.27 13.50 -9.08
CA MET A 79 41.14 12.51 -9.74
C MET A 79 42.34 13.15 -10.43
N THR A 80 43.49 12.49 -10.32
CA THR A 80 44.63 12.83 -11.19
C THR A 80 44.33 12.44 -12.65
N PRO A 81 45.00 13.06 -13.65
CA PRO A 81 44.80 12.66 -15.05
C PRO A 81 45.09 11.19 -15.32
N GLU A 82 46.05 10.60 -14.59
CA GLU A 82 46.41 9.18 -14.68
C GLU A 82 45.29 8.29 -14.11
N GLU A 83 44.74 8.64 -12.94
CA GLU A 83 43.62 7.93 -12.33
C GLU A 83 42.37 8.00 -13.22
N ALA A 84 42.07 9.17 -13.79
CA ALA A 84 40.95 9.36 -14.71
C ALA A 84 41.09 8.51 -15.99
N GLN A 85 42.32 8.37 -16.52
CA GLN A 85 42.57 7.48 -17.66
C GLN A 85 42.38 6.01 -17.31
N MET A 86 42.85 5.56 -16.14
CA MET A 86 42.63 4.19 -15.67
C MET A 86 41.13 3.89 -15.53
N LEU A 87 40.37 4.80 -14.91
CA LEU A 87 38.92 4.69 -14.76
C LEU A 87 38.21 4.62 -16.11
N ALA A 88 38.55 5.53 -17.05
CA ALA A 88 37.96 5.53 -18.38
C ALA A 88 38.26 4.23 -19.16
N GLN A 89 39.45 3.66 -19.00
CA GLN A 89 39.81 2.38 -19.62
C GLN A 89 39.05 1.20 -19.00
N ALA A 90 38.91 1.17 -17.67
CA ALA A 90 38.13 0.15 -16.97
C ALA A 90 36.65 0.19 -17.38
N LEU A 91 36.04 1.38 -17.44
CA LEU A 91 34.64 1.56 -17.83
C LEU A 91 34.34 1.08 -19.26
N ARG A 92 35.32 1.16 -20.18
CA ARG A 92 35.17 0.69 -21.56
C ARG A 92 35.07 -0.84 -21.69
N MET A 93 35.37 -1.60 -20.64
CA MET A 93 35.22 -3.06 -20.64
C MET A 93 33.78 -3.53 -20.45
N PHE A 94 32.89 -2.64 -19.96
CA PHE A 94 31.49 -2.96 -19.71
C PHE A 94 30.59 -2.61 -20.91
N ASN A 95 29.43 -3.24 -20.97
CA ASN A 95 28.42 -2.88 -21.99
C ASN A 95 27.91 -1.45 -21.76
N GLU A 96 27.35 -0.86 -22.82
CA GLU A 96 26.89 0.54 -22.84
C GLU A 96 25.94 0.87 -21.69
N LYS A 97 24.94 0.02 -21.43
CA LYS A 97 23.94 0.24 -20.37
C LYS A 97 24.54 0.23 -18.96
N LEU A 98 25.40 -0.74 -18.65
CA LEU A 98 26.06 -0.81 -17.34
C LEU A 98 27.03 0.35 -17.18
N ARG A 99 27.77 0.68 -18.23
CA ARG A 99 28.71 1.79 -18.24
C ARG A 99 28.01 3.12 -17.98
N GLU A 100 26.88 3.42 -18.62
CA GLU A 100 26.09 4.65 -18.36
C GLU A 100 25.68 4.75 -16.90
N MET A 101 25.17 3.66 -16.32
CA MET A 101 24.73 3.62 -14.94
C MET A 101 25.91 3.75 -13.95
N MET A 102 27.04 3.12 -14.25
CA MET A 102 28.27 3.29 -13.46
C MET A 102 28.81 4.72 -13.55
N GLU A 103 28.89 5.31 -14.74
CA GLU A 103 29.30 6.70 -14.96
C GLU A 103 28.41 7.66 -14.17
N ARG A 104 27.09 7.43 -14.18
CA ARG A 104 26.13 8.23 -13.42
C ARG A 104 26.41 8.19 -11.91
N LEU A 105 26.64 6.99 -11.35
CA LEU A 105 27.01 6.84 -9.93
C LEU A 105 28.36 7.46 -9.61
N LEU A 106 29.32 7.41 -10.54
CA LEU A 106 30.65 7.98 -10.35
C LEU A 106 30.62 9.51 -10.37
N ARG A 107 29.77 10.12 -11.19
CA ARG A 107 29.59 11.57 -11.26
C ARG A 107 28.60 12.13 -10.23
N GLY A 108 27.94 11.26 -9.48
CA GLY A 108 26.88 11.65 -8.54
C GLY A 108 25.66 12.26 -9.23
N GLU A 109 25.38 11.87 -10.47
CA GLU A 109 24.23 12.35 -11.23
C GLU A 109 22.93 11.70 -10.72
N GLU A 110 22.00 12.53 -10.23
CA GLU A 110 20.67 12.08 -9.77
C GLU A 110 19.77 11.66 -10.92
N LEU A 111 18.80 10.77 -10.64
CA LEU A 111 17.74 10.51 -11.59
C LEU A 111 16.84 11.75 -11.72
N SER A 112 16.57 12.15 -12.96
CA SER A 112 15.61 13.20 -13.24
C SER A 112 14.19 12.77 -12.82
N GLU A 113 13.33 13.75 -12.56
CA GLU A 113 11.94 13.48 -12.21
C GLU A 113 11.21 12.69 -13.32
N ASP A 114 11.56 12.94 -14.58
CA ASP A 114 10.99 12.22 -15.73
C ASP A 114 11.46 10.76 -15.81
N GLU A 115 12.73 10.48 -15.51
CA GLU A 115 13.22 9.09 -15.43
C GLU A 115 12.55 8.34 -14.27
N LEU A 116 12.43 8.96 -13.09
CA LEU A 116 11.70 8.38 -11.95
C LEU A 116 10.24 8.11 -12.31
N ARG A 117 9.62 9.00 -13.08
CA ARG A 117 8.25 8.85 -13.60
C ARG A 117 8.12 7.69 -14.57
N GLN A 118 8.99 7.59 -15.56
CA GLN A 118 8.99 6.50 -16.53
C GLN A 118 9.25 5.15 -15.83
N LEU A 119 10.21 5.12 -14.90
CA LEU A 119 10.52 3.93 -14.11
C LEU A 119 9.34 3.51 -13.24
N GLY A 120 8.71 4.47 -12.55
CA GLY A 120 7.49 4.26 -11.77
C GLY A 120 6.34 3.70 -12.62
N GLN A 121 6.14 4.25 -13.82
CA GLN A 121 5.14 3.75 -14.77
C GLN A 121 5.45 2.31 -15.20
N MET A 122 6.71 2.01 -15.52
CA MET A 122 7.17 0.68 -15.95
C MET A 122 6.92 -0.38 -14.88
N VAL A 123 7.15 -0.06 -13.59
CA VAL A 123 6.95 -1.02 -12.48
C VAL A 123 5.52 -1.07 -11.96
N GLY A 124 4.62 -0.21 -12.46
CA GLY A 124 3.22 -0.14 -12.06
C GLY A 124 2.95 0.65 -10.77
N LEU A 125 3.85 1.57 -10.39
CA LEU A 125 3.74 2.41 -9.19
C LEU A 125 2.49 3.31 -9.21
N ASN A 126 2.09 3.82 -10.38
CA ASN A 126 0.98 4.77 -10.54
C ASN A 126 -0.40 4.20 -10.15
N ARG A 127 -0.50 2.90 -9.88
CA ARG A 127 -1.75 2.24 -9.45
C ARG A 127 -1.73 1.85 -7.98
N GLN A 128 -0.64 2.13 -7.27
CA GLN A 128 -0.47 1.74 -5.87
C GLN A 128 -0.93 2.87 -4.95
N ASP A 129 -1.76 2.52 -3.98
CA ASP A 129 -2.47 3.40 -3.06
C ASP A 129 -2.26 2.98 -1.59
N ASP A 130 -1.29 2.11 -1.33
CA ASP A 130 -0.98 1.59 0.00
C ASP A 130 0.52 1.67 0.26
N LEU A 131 0.87 2.44 1.30
CA LEU A 131 2.25 2.71 1.73
C LEU A 131 3.02 1.44 2.11
N ARG A 132 2.33 0.37 2.51
CA ARG A 132 2.98 -0.92 2.81
C ARG A 132 3.73 -1.50 1.62
N TYR A 133 3.39 -1.08 0.39
CA TYR A 133 4.10 -1.47 -0.82
C TYR A 133 5.30 -0.58 -1.17
N GLN A 134 5.60 0.48 -0.42
CA GLN A 134 6.70 1.41 -0.72
C GLN A 134 8.04 0.69 -0.88
N ASP A 135 8.46 -0.09 0.11
CA ASP A 135 9.75 -0.78 0.07
C ASP A 135 9.79 -1.87 -1.03
N TRP A 136 8.66 -2.54 -1.25
CA TRP A 136 8.54 -3.52 -2.34
C TRP A 136 8.66 -2.86 -3.71
N MET A 137 8.01 -1.72 -3.92
CA MET A 137 8.09 -0.93 -5.14
C MET A 137 9.48 -0.34 -5.36
N THR A 138 10.11 0.17 -4.31
CA THR A 138 11.50 0.64 -4.34
C THR A 138 12.44 -0.46 -4.83
N ARG A 139 12.33 -1.66 -4.26
CA ARG A 139 13.13 -2.83 -4.70
C ARG A 139 12.84 -3.22 -6.15
N ARG A 140 11.60 -3.06 -6.62
CA ARG A 140 11.21 -3.31 -8.00
C ARG A 140 11.79 -2.28 -8.97
N MET A 141 11.82 -1.00 -8.59
CA MET A 141 12.47 0.09 -9.33
C MET A 141 13.98 -0.16 -9.44
N LEU A 142 14.65 -0.47 -8.33
CA LEU A 142 16.08 -0.80 -8.31
C LEU A 142 16.40 -1.99 -9.21
N ARG A 143 15.56 -3.04 -9.20
CA ARG A 143 15.72 -4.19 -10.09
C ARG A 143 15.56 -3.81 -11.57
N ALA A 144 14.61 -2.94 -11.90
CA ALA A 144 14.40 -2.50 -13.28
C ALA A 144 15.62 -1.74 -13.84
N LEU A 145 16.39 -1.06 -12.98
CA LEU A 145 17.66 -0.43 -13.32
C LEU A 145 18.87 -1.39 -13.33
N GLN A 146 18.67 -2.70 -13.16
CA GLN A 146 19.75 -3.69 -13.11
C GLN A 146 20.79 -3.37 -12.02
N PHE A 147 20.34 -2.89 -10.88
CA PHE A 147 21.23 -2.41 -9.83
C PHE A 147 22.11 -3.52 -9.22
N ASN A 148 21.68 -4.78 -9.31
CA ASN A 148 22.50 -5.90 -8.87
C ASN A 148 23.69 -6.08 -9.83
N GLU A 149 23.43 -6.04 -11.13
CA GLU A 149 24.43 -6.15 -12.19
C GLU A 149 25.41 -4.98 -12.15
N VAL A 150 24.93 -3.77 -11.82
CA VAL A 150 25.78 -2.59 -11.61
C VAL A 150 26.69 -2.77 -10.41
N ARG A 151 26.20 -3.35 -9.30
CA ARG A 151 27.03 -3.61 -8.12
C ARG A 151 28.14 -4.62 -8.43
N ASP A 152 27.83 -5.68 -9.17
CA ASP A 152 28.81 -6.69 -9.58
C ASP A 152 29.86 -6.06 -10.53
N ALA A 153 29.41 -5.27 -11.51
CA ALA A 153 30.30 -4.54 -12.43
C ALA A 153 31.22 -3.53 -11.71
N LEU A 154 30.71 -2.83 -10.69
CA LEU A 154 31.53 -1.94 -9.87
C LEU A 154 32.60 -2.71 -9.09
N GLN A 155 32.30 -3.92 -8.59
CA GLN A 155 33.30 -4.75 -7.93
C GLN A 155 34.40 -5.19 -8.92
N GLU A 156 34.02 -5.66 -10.11
CA GLU A 156 34.98 -6.01 -11.17
C GLU A 156 35.84 -4.80 -11.60
N MET A 157 35.24 -3.62 -11.72
CA MET A 157 35.95 -2.38 -12.02
C MET A 157 37.02 -2.06 -10.96
N MET A 158 36.70 -2.22 -9.67
CA MET A 158 37.67 -1.99 -8.59
C MET A 158 38.85 -2.94 -8.65
N GLU A 159 38.62 -4.21 -9.01
CA GLU A 159 39.69 -5.20 -9.21
C GLU A 159 40.57 -4.84 -10.40
N MET A 160 40.00 -4.35 -11.51
CA MET A 160 40.76 -3.87 -12.66
C MET A 160 41.62 -2.66 -12.30
N LEU A 161 41.06 -1.67 -11.60
CA LEU A 161 41.81 -0.49 -11.15
C LEU A 161 42.98 -0.86 -10.24
N GLN A 162 42.79 -1.87 -9.37
CA GLN A 162 43.86 -2.41 -8.55
C GLN A 162 44.98 -3.03 -9.40
N GLN A 163 44.64 -3.80 -10.44
CA GLN A 163 45.62 -4.40 -11.35
C GLN A 163 46.36 -3.35 -12.19
N MET A 164 45.70 -2.25 -12.53
CA MET A 164 46.28 -1.11 -13.26
C MET A 164 47.19 -0.22 -12.38
N GLY A 165 47.32 -0.54 -11.09
CA GLY A 165 48.24 0.13 -10.17
C GLY A 165 47.63 1.28 -9.38
N MET A 166 46.30 1.42 -9.34
CA MET A 166 45.64 2.42 -8.50
C MET A 166 45.94 2.16 -7.01
N ASN A 167 46.24 3.24 -6.27
CA ASN A 167 46.60 3.16 -4.86
C ASN A 167 45.46 2.56 -4.02
N LYS A 168 45.78 1.65 -3.10
CA LYS A 168 44.83 1.04 -2.15
C LYS A 168 44.00 2.06 -1.37
N GLN A 169 44.60 3.17 -0.94
CA GLN A 169 43.85 4.22 -0.22
C GLN A 169 42.81 4.89 -1.13
N ARG A 170 43.16 5.12 -2.40
CA ARG A 170 42.24 5.67 -3.40
C ARG A 170 41.11 4.69 -3.72
N LEU A 171 41.43 3.39 -3.82
CA LEU A 171 40.43 2.34 -4.02
C LEU A 171 39.44 2.26 -2.85
N GLU A 172 39.90 2.34 -1.61
CA GLU A 172 39.00 2.33 -0.45
C GLU A 172 38.10 3.58 -0.45
N GLN A 173 38.65 4.76 -0.74
CA GLN A 173 37.87 5.99 -0.88
C GLN A 173 36.79 5.88 -1.96
N LEU A 174 37.16 5.38 -3.15
CA LEU A 174 36.21 5.15 -4.24
C LEU A 174 35.10 4.18 -3.81
N ARG A 175 35.44 3.10 -3.11
CA ARG A 175 34.48 2.11 -2.62
C ARG A 175 33.47 2.74 -1.66
N GLU A 176 33.94 3.51 -0.67
CA GLU A 176 33.07 4.19 0.30
C GLU A 176 32.13 5.19 -0.38
N MET A 177 32.67 6.02 -1.29
CA MET A 177 31.88 7.01 -2.02
C MET A 177 30.85 6.37 -2.96
N ILE A 178 31.22 5.30 -3.68
CA ILE A 178 30.28 4.54 -4.52
C ILE A 178 29.16 3.97 -3.65
N GLN A 179 29.47 3.40 -2.48
CA GLN A 179 28.45 2.88 -1.56
C GLN A 179 27.53 3.99 -1.04
N ALA A 180 28.07 5.17 -0.74
CA ALA A 180 27.28 6.34 -0.36
C ALA A 180 26.33 6.78 -1.48
N ASN A 181 26.83 6.89 -2.72
CA ASN A 181 26.00 7.25 -3.88
C ASN A 181 24.94 6.19 -4.18
N GLN A 182 25.26 4.90 -4.03
CA GLN A 182 24.29 3.81 -4.13
C GLN A 182 23.16 3.93 -3.09
N ALA A 183 23.51 4.26 -1.84
CA ALA A 183 22.54 4.45 -0.77
C ALA A 183 21.67 5.69 -1.00
N ALA A 184 22.26 6.79 -1.44
CA ALA A 184 21.56 8.02 -1.81
C ALA A 184 20.55 7.78 -2.94
N LEU A 185 20.95 7.07 -4.00
CA LEU A 185 20.06 6.72 -5.11
C LEU A 185 18.89 5.82 -4.66
N ALA A 186 19.16 4.84 -3.79
CA ALA A 186 18.12 3.98 -3.24
C ALA A 186 17.11 4.76 -2.38
N GLU A 187 17.59 5.70 -1.57
CA GLU A 187 16.75 6.59 -0.78
C GLU A 187 15.95 7.56 -1.67
N GLN A 188 16.55 8.10 -2.74
CA GLN A 188 15.86 8.92 -3.74
C GLN A 188 14.65 8.17 -4.34
N MET A 189 14.83 6.91 -4.73
CA MET A 189 13.73 6.08 -5.23
C MET A 189 12.68 5.78 -4.17
N ARG A 190 13.10 5.54 -2.93
CA ARG A 190 12.21 5.26 -1.81
C ARG A 190 11.32 6.46 -1.51
N GLN A 191 11.89 7.65 -1.48
CA GLN A 191 11.17 8.91 -1.30
C GLN A 191 10.20 9.14 -2.46
N TYR A 192 10.66 8.98 -3.70
CA TYR A 192 9.81 9.11 -4.88
C TYR A 192 8.63 8.12 -4.86
N ALA A 193 8.89 6.85 -4.54
CA ALA A 193 7.86 5.82 -4.43
C ALA A 193 6.82 6.17 -3.34
N GLY A 194 7.28 6.59 -2.17
CA GLY A 194 6.41 7.02 -1.08
C GLY A 194 5.55 8.23 -1.47
N GLN A 195 6.16 9.26 -2.07
CA GLN A 195 5.46 10.45 -2.51
C GLN A 195 4.40 10.15 -3.58
N ARG A 196 4.74 9.29 -4.56
CA ARG A 196 3.78 8.86 -5.58
C ARG A 196 2.63 8.04 -5.02
N ILE A 197 2.89 7.13 -4.09
CA ILE A 197 1.82 6.37 -3.42
C ILE A 197 0.91 7.32 -2.62
N ALA A 198 1.49 8.26 -1.88
CA ALA A 198 0.75 9.27 -1.12
C ALA A 198 -0.08 10.19 -2.02
N ASP A 199 0.42 10.58 -3.19
CA ASP A 199 -0.34 11.32 -4.19
C ASP A 199 -1.53 10.49 -4.69
N ASN A 200 -1.31 9.22 -5.07
CA ASN A 200 -2.39 8.31 -5.50
C ASN A 200 -3.47 8.15 -4.42
N MET A 201 -3.06 8.00 -3.16
CA MET A 201 -3.96 7.96 -2.00
C MET A 201 -4.81 9.24 -1.88
N SER A 202 -4.24 10.40 -2.22
CA SER A 202 -4.95 11.68 -2.15
C SER A 202 -5.93 11.91 -3.30
N GLU A 203 -5.69 11.28 -4.44
CA GLU A 203 -6.50 11.39 -5.67
C GLU A 203 -7.65 10.37 -5.70
N GLN A 204 -7.63 9.37 -4.82
CA GLN A 204 -8.75 8.45 -4.69
C GLN A 204 -10.01 9.17 -4.18
N PRO A 205 -11.15 9.03 -4.88
CA PRO A 205 -12.43 9.54 -4.41
C PRO A 205 -12.76 8.96 -3.02
N PRO A 206 -13.12 9.80 -2.03
CA PRO A 206 -13.64 9.29 -0.77
C PRO A 206 -14.98 8.61 -1.05
N ASP A 207 -15.08 7.33 -0.68
CA ASP A 207 -16.31 6.52 -0.74
C ASP A 207 -16.90 6.32 -2.15
N GLN A 208 -16.39 5.32 -2.86
CA GLN A 208 -17.23 4.40 -3.64
C GLN A 208 -16.40 3.15 -3.96
N ALA A 209 -16.04 2.39 -2.93
CA ALA A 209 -15.79 0.97 -3.14
C ALA A 209 -17.16 0.36 -3.48
N ASP A 210 -17.53 0.45 -4.76
CA ASP A 210 -18.74 -0.15 -5.26
C ASP A 210 -18.66 -1.64 -4.93
N ALA A 211 -19.66 -2.16 -4.22
CA ALA A 211 -19.64 -3.55 -3.78
C ALA A 211 -19.45 -4.49 -4.98
N ASP A 212 -19.93 -4.08 -6.16
CA ASP A 212 -19.78 -4.80 -7.41
C ASP A 212 -18.34 -4.80 -7.95
N GLN A 213 -17.53 -3.75 -7.71
CA GLN A 213 -16.11 -3.75 -8.05
C GLN A 213 -15.29 -4.64 -7.12
N LEU A 214 -15.60 -4.62 -5.81
CA LEU A 214 -14.94 -5.49 -4.82
C LEU A 214 -15.17 -6.97 -5.13
N MET A 215 -16.34 -7.31 -5.67
CA MET A 215 -16.68 -8.68 -6.07
C MET A 215 -15.89 -9.19 -7.28
N GLN A 216 -15.33 -8.29 -8.10
CA GLN A 216 -14.54 -8.65 -9.29
C GLN A 216 -13.02 -8.59 -9.02
N LYS A 217 -12.61 -8.06 -7.86
CA LYS A 217 -11.20 -7.92 -7.50
C LYS A 217 -10.68 -9.24 -6.88
N PRO A 218 -9.52 -9.76 -7.30
CA PRO A 218 -8.92 -10.94 -6.68
C PRO A 218 -8.63 -10.70 -5.19
N PHE A 219 -8.83 -11.73 -4.35
CA PHE A 219 -8.70 -11.59 -2.88
C PHE A 219 -7.32 -11.10 -2.42
N GLY A 220 -6.25 -11.46 -3.14
CA GLY A 220 -4.89 -11.03 -2.81
C GLY A 220 -4.60 -9.55 -3.12
N ALA A 221 -5.46 -8.89 -3.90
CA ALA A 221 -5.35 -7.48 -4.23
C ALA A 221 -6.28 -6.58 -3.37
N LEU A 222 -7.05 -7.17 -2.44
CA LEU A 222 -7.92 -6.42 -1.54
C LEU A 222 -7.12 -5.79 -0.40
N SER A 223 -7.37 -4.52 -0.12
CA SER A 223 -6.87 -3.86 1.09
C SER A 223 -7.61 -4.35 2.34
N ASP A 224 -7.04 -4.11 3.53
CA ASP A 224 -7.68 -4.52 4.79
C ASP A 224 -9.06 -3.86 4.98
N ARG A 225 -9.21 -2.62 4.51
CA ARG A 225 -10.48 -1.88 4.55
C ARG A 225 -11.50 -2.47 3.58
N GLU A 226 -11.08 -2.79 2.36
CA GLU A 226 -11.94 -3.46 1.37
C GLU A 226 -12.42 -4.82 1.86
N MET A 227 -11.53 -5.59 2.51
CA MET A 227 -11.86 -6.85 3.15
C MET A 227 -12.89 -6.68 4.28
N GLU A 228 -12.80 -5.59 5.06
CA GLU A 228 -13.77 -5.30 6.11
C GLU A 228 -15.16 -4.93 5.55
N ILE A 229 -15.21 -4.17 4.44
CA ILE A 229 -16.45 -3.90 3.69
C ILE A 229 -17.06 -5.22 3.19
N LEU A 230 -16.25 -6.09 2.57
CA LEU A 230 -16.73 -7.38 2.07
C LEU A 230 -17.27 -8.26 3.21
N ARG A 231 -16.57 -8.30 4.35
CA ARG A 231 -17.04 -9.01 5.56
C ARG A 231 -18.37 -8.47 6.07
N ARG A 232 -18.60 -7.16 6.01
CA ARG A 232 -19.88 -6.54 6.39
C ARG A 232 -21.01 -6.97 5.46
N GLU A 233 -20.79 -6.98 4.14
CA GLU A 233 -21.79 -7.46 3.18
C GLU A 233 -22.05 -8.97 3.32
N VAL A 234 -21.03 -9.78 3.57
CA VAL A 234 -21.20 -11.21 3.89
C VAL A 234 -22.06 -11.40 5.13
N ARG A 235 -21.82 -10.63 6.21
CA ARG A 235 -22.66 -10.67 7.42
C ARG A 235 -24.11 -10.28 7.12
N ARG A 236 -24.32 -9.26 6.28
CA ARG A 236 -25.66 -8.83 5.84
C ARG A 236 -26.38 -9.93 5.07
N LEU A 237 -25.70 -10.59 4.13
CA LEU A 237 -26.23 -11.73 3.37
C LEU A 237 -26.55 -12.92 4.28
N ALA A 238 -25.65 -13.25 5.20
CA ALA A 238 -25.87 -14.30 6.20
C ALA A 238 -27.11 -14.02 7.07
N ASN A 239 -27.30 -12.77 7.49
CA ASN A 239 -28.49 -12.36 8.24
C ASN A 239 -29.77 -12.47 7.39
N ARG A 240 -29.76 -12.04 6.11
CA ARG A 240 -30.91 -12.20 5.21
C ARG A 240 -31.27 -13.68 4.98
N LEU A 241 -30.26 -14.54 4.82
CA LEU A 241 -30.45 -15.98 4.73
C LEU A 241 -31.11 -16.52 6.00
N ARG A 242 -30.59 -16.16 7.18
CA ARG A 242 -31.14 -16.55 8.49
C ARG A 242 -32.61 -16.15 8.65
N SER A 243 -32.96 -14.91 8.29
CA SER A 243 -34.34 -14.41 8.36
C SER A 243 -35.27 -15.15 7.39
N ARG A 244 -34.80 -15.48 6.18
CA ARG A 244 -35.59 -16.25 5.19
C ARG A 244 -35.81 -17.70 5.64
N ILE A 245 -34.84 -18.29 6.34
CA ILE A 245 -34.95 -19.62 6.96
C ILE A 245 -36.00 -19.61 8.08
N ALA A 246 -36.03 -18.56 8.89
CA ALA A 246 -37.05 -18.40 9.94
C ALA A 246 -38.48 -18.29 9.36
N LEU A 247 -38.66 -17.57 8.24
CA LEU A 247 -39.95 -17.43 7.54
C LEU A 247 -40.46 -18.72 6.88
N ARG A 248 -39.58 -19.70 6.60
CA ARG A 248 -39.96 -20.98 5.98
C ARG A 248 -40.40 -22.04 7.00
N GLN A 249 -40.41 -21.71 8.29
CA GLN A 249 -41.14 -22.46 9.32
C GLN A 249 -42.65 -22.20 9.17
N LYS A 250 -43.24 -22.63 8.04
CA LYS A 250 -44.70 -22.65 7.89
C LYS A 250 -45.24 -23.90 8.55
N ARG A 251 -46.38 -23.78 9.23
CA ARG A 251 -47.17 -24.91 9.71
C ARG A 251 -47.35 -25.92 8.59
N ALA A 252 -46.96 -27.16 8.84
CA ALA A 252 -47.11 -28.21 7.86
C ALA A 252 -48.61 -28.39 7.58
N LYS A 253 -49.02 -28.29 6.31
CA LYS A 253 -50.41 -28.58 5.91
C LYS A 253 -50.68 -30.10 5.89
N ASN A 254 -49.62 -30.89 5.72
CA ASN A 254 -49.62 -32.34 5.57
C ASN A 254 -48.37 -32.86 6.31
N GLY A 255 -48.41 -34.08 6.88
CA GLY A 255 -47.25 -34.67 7.55
C GLY A 255 -47.62 -35.49 8.77
N GLN A 256 -46.76 -35.56 9.78
CA GLN A 256 -47.05 -36.28 11.02
C GLN A 256 -48.10 -35.52 11.85
N LEU A 257 -49.19 -36.21 12.21
CA LEU A 257 -50.29 -35.65 13.00
C LEU A 257 -49.80 -35.11 14.36
N ASP A 258 -50.17 -33.88 14.68
CA ASP A 258 -50.09 -33.39 16.06
C ASP A 258 -51.40 -33.68 16.78
N ALA A 259 -51.48 -34.85 17.41
CA ALA A 259 -52.70 -35.31 18.08
C ALA A 259 -53.14 -34.34 19.19
N LYS A 260 -52.21 -33.74 19.94
CA LYS A 260 -52.54 -32.83 21.05
C LYS A 260 -53.12 -31.52 20.53
N ALA A 261 -52.49 -30.93 19.51
CA ALA A 261 -53.00 -29.71 18.90
C ALA A 261 -54.34 -29.94 18.17
N THR A 262 -54.46 -31.07 17.48
CA THR A 262 -55.69 -31.47 16.76
C THR A 262 -56.87 -31.67 17.73
N ILE A 263 -56.69 -32.46 18.80
CA ILE A 263 -57.75 -32.69 19.79
C ILE A 263 -58.16 -31.37 20.45
N ARG A 264 -57.19 -30.53 20.82
CA ARG A 264 -57.46 -29.23 21.45
C ARG A 264 -58.25 -28.28 20.53
N ALA A 265 -57.88 -28.20 19.26
CA ALA A 265 -58.57 -27.34 18.29
C ALA A 265 -60.02 -27.79 18.02
N ASN A 266 -60.28 -29.10 18.14
CA ASN A 266 -61.59 -29.70 17.89
C ASN A 266 -62.43 -29.94 19.16
N LEU A 267 -62.04 -29.40 20.32
CA LEU A 267 -62.88 -29.48 21.53
C LEU A 267 -64.28 -28.88 21.29
N LYS A 268 -64.36 -27.80 20.51
CA LYS A 268 -65.63 -27.17 20.06
C LYS A 268 -66.50 -28.10 19.20
N HIS A 269 -65.91 -29.13 18.59
CA HIS A 269 -66.58 -30.12 17.75
C HIS A 269 -66.79 -31.45 18.49
N GLY A 270 -66.85 -31.42 19.83
CA GLY A 270 -67.04 -32.62 20.65
C GLY A 270 -65.87 -33.59 20.60
N GLY A 271 -64.67 -33.13 20.24
CA GLY A 271 -63.47 -33.96 20.10
C GLY A 271 -63.36 -34.68 18.76
N VAL A 272 -64.33 -34.50 17.85
CA VAL A 272 -64.30 -35.09 16.51
C VAL A 272 -63.25 -34.34 15.66
N PRO A 273 -62.25 -35.02 15.05
CA PRO A 273 -61.15 -34.36 14.35
C PRO A 273 -61.56 -33.77 12.97
N VAL A 274 -62.25 -32.63 12.97
CA VAL A 274 -62.63 -31.89 11.75
C VAL A 274 -61.47 -31.03 11.24
N GLU A 275 -60.80 -30.31 12.13
CA GLU A 275 -59.61 -29.49 11.83
C GLU A 275 -58.33 -30.25 12.19
N ILE A 276 -57.66 -30.83 11.20
CA ILE A 276 -56.44 -31.63 11.41
C ILE A 276 -55.20 -30.73 11.47
N HIS A 277 -54.43 -30.82 12.56
CA HIS A 277 -53.15 -30.13 12.71
C HIS A 277 -51.97 -31.09 12.59
N HIS A 278 -50.93 -30.68 11.85
CA HIS A 278 -49.70 -31.44 11.66
C HIS A 278 -48.51 -30.75 12.35
N ARG A 279 -47.50 -31.53 12.72
CA ARG A 279 -46.27 -31.03 13.35
C ARG A 279 -45.43 -30.23 12.35
N ASP A 280 -44.77 -29.17 12.82
CA ASP A 280 -43.90 -28.33 11.99
C ASP A 280 -42.66 -29.10 11.50
N HIS A 281 -42.32 -28.96 10.22
CA HIS A 281 -41.07 -29.50 9.66
C HIS A 281 -39.98 -28.41 9.63
N ARG A 282 -38.86 -28.68 10.30
CA ARG A 282 -37.65 -27.84 10.19
C ARG A 282 -36.91 -28.13 8.88
N LEU A 283 -37.09 -27.27 7.89
CA LEU A 283 -36.24 -27.29 6.68
C LEU A 283 -34.85 -26.77 7.04
N LYS A 284 -33.84 -27.66 7.07
CA LYS A 284 -32.43 -27.25 7.18
C LYS A 284 -31.93 -26.84 5.79
N PRO A 285 -31.50 -25.59 5.57
CA PRO A 285 -30.90 -25.19 4.31
C PRO A 285 -29.57 -25.93 4.12
N LYS A 286 -29.31 -26.38 2.89
CA LYS A 286 -28.00 -26.84 2.46
C LYS A 286 -27.39 -25.70 1.64
N LEU A 287 -26.33 -25.09 2.14
CA LEU A 287 -25.57 -24.05 1.45
C LEU A 287 -24.36 -24.72 0.80
N VAL A 288 -24.19 -24.49 -0.50
CA VAL A 288 -22.97 -24.83 -1.23
C VAL A 288 -22.33 -23.50 -1.60
N VAL A 289 -21.11 -23.28 -1.12
CA VAL A 289 -20.30 -22.11 -1.47
C VAL A 289 -19.19 -22.61 -2.37
N ILE A 290 -19.08 -22.02 -3.55
CA ILE A 290 -17.99 -22.30 -4.49
C ILE A 290 -17.04 -21.11 -4.39
N CYS A 291 -15.81 -21.37 -3.96
CA CYS A 291 -14.75 -20.38 -3.90
C CYS A 291 -13.65 -20.79 -4.87
N ASP A 292 -13.37 -19.93 -5.85
CA ASP A 292 -12.19 -20.05 -6.69
C ASP A 292 -11.05 -19.27 -6.02
N ILE A 293 -10.02 -20.00 -5.56
CA ILE A 293 -8.82 -19.45 -4.94
C ILE A 293 -7.63 -19.61 -5.89
N SER A 294 -7.78 -19.09 -7.11
CA SER A 294 -6.68 -18.98 -8.06
C SER A 294 -5.67 -17.93 -7.55
N THR A 295 -4.53 -18.41 -7.06
CA THR A 295 -3.34 -17.62 -6.65
C THR A 295 -2.59 -17.04 -7.83
#